data_AF-Q1JC81-F1
#
_entry.id   AF-Q1JC81-F1
#
_cell.length_a   1.000
_cell.length_b   1.000
_cell.length_c   1.000
_cell.angle_alpha   90.00
_cell.angle_beta   90.00
_cell.angle_gamma   90.00
#
_symmetry.space_group_name_H-M   'P 1'
#
loop_
_entity.id
_entity.type
_entity.pdbx_description
1 polymer ?
#
loop_
_entity_poly.entity_id
_entity_poly.type
_entity_poly.pdbx_seq_one_letter_code
_entity_poly.pdbx_strand_id
1 'polypeptide(L)'
;MKEERPIIALDFSSFEETKAFLDLFPAEEKLYVKIGMELYYAQGPDIVRSIKSLGHNVFLDLKLHDIPNTVRAAMAVLKELDIDMATVHAAGGVEMLKAAREGLGQGPTLIAVTQLTSTSEDQMRGDQNIQTSLLESVLHYSKGAAKAQLDGVVCSAQEVEAIKAVTPTGFTCLTPGIRPKGSNIGDQKRVMTPNQARRIGSDYIVVGRPITQAKDPVAAYQAIKAEWAG
;
A
#
# COMPACT_ATOMS: atom_id res chain seq x y z
N MET A 1 4.82 2.90 17.55
CA MET A 1 3.49 3.55 17.60
C MET A 1 2.83 3.26 16.26
N LYS A 2 1.54 2.91 16.25
CA LYS A 2 0.83 2.54 15.02
C LYS A 2 0.53 3.81 14.22
N GLU A 3 0.70 3.81 12.90
CA GLU A 3 0.35 4.98 12.08
C GLU A 3 -1.16 5.23 12.17
N GLU A 4 -1.55 6.43 12.58
CA GLU A 4 -2.95 6.82 12.81
C GLU A 4 -3.56 7.56 11.62
N ARG A 5 -2.75 7.91 10.61
CA ARG A 5 -3.22 8.52 9.37
C ARG A 5 -3.59 7.43 8.36
N PRO A 6 -4.83 7.39 7.86
CA PRO A 6 -5.15 6.60 6.68
C PRO A 6 -4.32 7.06 5.49
N ILE A 7 -3.73 6.13 4.74
CA ILE A 7 -2.99 6.49 3.53
C ILE A 7 -3.99 6.79 2.41
N ILE A 8 -4.00 8.02 1.91
CA ILE A 8 -4.94 8.46 0.86
C ILE A 8 -4.41 8.06 -0.51
N ALA A 9 -5.18 7.29 -1.28
CA ALA A 9 -4.81 6.95 -2.66
C ALA A 9 -5.06 8.13 -3.61
N LEU A 10 -3.99 8.77 -4.08
CA LEU A 10 -4.02 9.85 -5.08
C LEU A 10 -4.08 9.24 -6.49
N ASP A 11 -5.17 8.55 -6.77
CA ASP A 11 -5.45 7.95 -8.07
C ASP A 11 -6.06 9.02 -9.00
N PHE A 12 -5.25 10.04 -9.32
CA PHE A 12 -5.56 11.15 -10.23
C PHE A 12 -4.68 11.09 -11.47
N SER A 13 -5.14 11.74 -12.54
CA SER A 13 -4.48 11.68 -13.86
C SER A 13 -3.47 12.81 -14.09
N SER A 14 -3.53 13.89 -13.30
CA SER A 14 -2.71 15.09 -13.49
C SER A 14 -2.17 15.68 -12.19
N PHE A 15 -1.14 16.52 -12.34
CA PHE A 15 -0.62 17.34 -11.25
C PHE A 15 -1.67 18.32 -10.72
N GLU A 16 -2.45 18.94 -11.61
CA GLU A 16 -3.46 19.94 -11.27
C GLU A 16 -4.59 19.34 -10.43
N GLU A 17 -5.11 18.16 -10.81
CA GLU A 17 -6.11 17.44 -10.03
C GLU A 17 -5.57 17.08 -8.64
N THR A 18 -4.33 16.57 -8.60
CA THR A 18 -3.67 16.20 -7.34
C THR A 18 -3.50 17.40 -6.43
N LYS A 19 -2.99 18.52 -6.98
CA LYS A 19 -2.80 19.75 -6.23
C LYS A 19 -4.13 20.32 -5.74
N ALA A 20 -5.14 20.39 -6.60
CA ALA A 20 -6.47 20.88 -6.23
C ALA A 20 -7.08 20.06 -5.09
N PHE A 21 -6.89 18.73 -5.10
CA PHE A 21 -7.31 17.87 -4.00
C PHE A 21 -6.54 18.14 -2.70
N LEU A 22 -5.20 18.25 -2.77
CA LEU A 22 -4.37 18.50 -1.59
C LEU A 22 -4.65 19.89 -0.98
N ASP A 23 -4.93 20.90 -1.81
CA ASP A 23 -5.27 22.26 -1.38
C ASP A 23 -6.59 22.34 -0.59
N LEU A 24 -7.43 21.29 -0.61
CA LEU A 24 -8.64 21.23 0.24
C LEU A 24 -8.27 21.06 1.72
N PHE A 25 -7.13 20.46 2.03
CA PHE A 25 -6.72 20.16 3.40
C PHE A 25 -6.01 21.37 4.04
N PRO A 26 -6.20 21.61 5.34
CA PRO A 26 -5.44 22.63 6.06
C PRO A 26 -3.92 22.38 5.94
N ALA A 27 -3.12 23.44 5.80
CA ALA A 27 -1.69 23.34 5.54
C ALA A 27 -0.91 22.61 6.66
N GLU A 28 -1.44 22.66 7.89
CA GLU A 28 -0.95 21.97 9.07
C GLU A 28 -1.26 20.46 9.09
N GLU A 29 -2.25 19.99 8.35
CA GLU A 29 -2.61 18.57 8.27
C GLU A 29 -1.63 17.83 7.33
N LYS A 30 -0.58 17.26 7.93
CA LYS A 30 0.42 16.47 7.19
C LYS A 30 -0.09 15.06 6.90
N LEU A 31 -0.64 14.91 5.71
CA LEU A 31 -1.16 13.65 5.17
C LEU A 31 -0.09 12.59 4.93
N TYR A 32 -0.51 11.32 4.97
CA TYR A 32 0.20 10.21 4.34
C TYR A 32 -0.56 9.85 3.05
N VAL A 33 0.11 9.94 1.91
CA VAL A 33 -0.50 9.73 0.60
C VAL A 33 0.18 8.61 -0.17
N LYS A 34 -0.59 7.93 -1.01
CA LYS A 34 -0.13 6.90 -1.94
C LYS A 34 -0.11 7.45 -3.35
N ILE A 35 1.05 7.39 -4.01
CA ILE A 35 1.21 7.66 -5.44
C ILE A 35 1.27 6.31 -6.15
N GLY A 36 0.25 6.03 -6.97
CA GLY A 36 0.18 4.80 -7.76
C GLY A 36 0.79 4.95 -9.16
N MET A 37 0.65 3.90 -9.97
CA MET A 37 1.11 3.87 -11.36
C MET A 37 0.53 5.00 -12.21
N GLU A 38 -0.77 5.29 -12.10
CA GLU A 38 -1.43 6.33 -12.90
C GLU A 38 -0.73 7.68 -12.76
N LEU A 39 -0.65 8.19 -11.53
CA LEU A 39 -0.05 9.49 -11.25
C LEU A 39 1.46 9.51 -11.50
N TYR A 40 2.18 8.44 -11.12
CA TYR A 40 3.64 8.38 -11.32
C TYR A 40 4.02 8.27 -12.80
N TYR A 41 3.26 7.53 -13.60
CA TYR A 41 3.55 7.41 -15.03
C TYR A 41 3.14 8.66 -15.81
N ALA A 42 2.16 9.42 -15.31
CA ALA A 42 1.81 10.71 -15.90
C ALA A 42 2.81 11.82 -15.57
N GLN A 43 3.30 11.87 -14.33
CA GLN A 43 4.07 13.02 -13.80
C GLN A 43 5.53 12.72 -13.47
N GLY A 44 5.93 11.45 -13.49
CA GLY A 44 7.29 11.01 -13.16
C GLY A 44 7.68 11.28 -11.71
N PRO A 45 8.99 11.42 -11.41
CA PRO A 45 9.47 11.66 -10.05
C PRO A 45 9.12 13.05 -9.48
N ASP A 46 8.74 14.02 -10.32
CA ASP A 46 8.49 15.40 -9.87
C ASP A 46 7.23 15.52 -8.99
N ILE A 47 6.23 14.67 -9.20
CA ILE A 47 5.06 14.64 -8.31
C ILE A 47 5.45 14.19 -6.90
N VAL A 48 6.38 13.24 -6.77
CA VAL A 48 6.89 12.79 -5.47
C VAL A 48 7.57 13.96 -4.76
N ARG A 49 8.48 14.65 -5.44
CA ARG A 49 9.20 15.82 -4.89
C ARG A 49 8.25 16.93 -4.47
N SER A 50 7.24 17.22 -5.29
CA SER A 50 6.24 18.24 -5.02
C SER A 50 5.44 17.93 -3.76
N ILE A 51 4.96 16.68 -3.62
CA ILE A 51 4.22 16.24 -2.43
C ILE A 51 5.10 16.25 -1.18
N LYS A 52 6.34 15.75 -1.27
CA LYS A 52 7.30 15.79 -0.15
C LYS A 52 7.61 17.23 0.27
N SER A 53 7.69 18.18 -0.65
CA SER A 53 7.93 19.60 -0.34
C SER A 53 6.81 20.26 0.50
N LEU A 54 5.59 19.72 0.45
CA LEU A 54 4.46 20.13 1.29
C LEU A 54 4.50 19.50 2.70
N GLY A 55 5.45 18.60 2.96
CA GLY A 55 5.64 17.90 4.22
C GLY A 55 4.77 16.66 4.40
N HIS A 56 4.20 16.12 3.31
CA HIS A 56 3.43 14.87 3.35
C HIS A 56 4.36 13.65 3.28
N ASN A 57 3.93 12.54 3.90
CA ASN A 57 4.59 11.25 3.72
C ASN A 57 4.09 10.57 2.44
N VAL A 58 4.98 9.89 1.72
CA VAL A 58 4.70 9.26 0.43
C VAL A 58 4.91 7.75 0.49
N PHE A 59 3.85 7.03 0.19
CA PHE A 59 3.89 5.62 -0.19
C PHE A 59 3.90 5.52 -1.72
N LEU A 60 5.03 5.11 -2.29
CA LEU A 60 5.19 4.93 -3.73
C LEU A 60 4.82 3.49 -4.14
N ASP A 61 3.61 3.33 -4.69
CA ASP A 61 3.00 2.03 -4.94
C ASP A 61 3.14 1.56 -6.40
N LEU A 62 4.39 1.33 -6.81
CA LEU A 62 4.73 0.91 -8.18
C LEU A 62 4.83 -0.60 -8.37
N LYS A 63 4.82 -1.38 -7.27
CA LYS A 63 4.79 -2.85 -7.28
C LYS A 63 5.86 -3.46 -8.19
N LEU A 64 7.12 -3.04 -8.02
CA LEU A 64 8.23 -3.48 -8.87
C LEU A 64 8.27 -5.02 -8.95
N HIS A 65 8.36 -5.53 -10.18
CA HIS A 65 8.37 -6.94 -10.49
C HIS A 65 9.17 -7.18 -11.77
N ASP A 66 10.46 -7.49 -11.61
CA ASP A 66 11.41 -7.71 -12.69
C ASP A 66 12.53 -8.63 -12.17
N ILE A 67 13.58 -8.89 -12.95
CA ILE A 67 14.74 -9.63 -12.46
C ILE A 67 15.45 -8.89 -11.32
N PRO A 68 16.16 -9.60 -10.42
CA PRO A 68 16.77 -9.00 -9.23
C PRO A 68 17.65 -7.77 -9.50
N ASN A 69 18.44 -7.78 -10.57
CA ASN A 69 19.32 -6.66 -10.92
C ASN A 69 18.55 -5.38 -11.27
N THR A 70 17.50 -5.50 -12.09
CA THR A 70 16.65 -4.37 -12.49
C THR A 70 15.94 -3.77 -11.27
N VAL A 71 15.37 -4.63 -10.41
CA VAL A 71 14.67 -4.17 -9.21
C VAL A 71 15.62 -3.49 -8.23
N ARG A 72 16.85 -4.01 -8.04
CA ARG A 72 17.88 -3.34 -7.21
C ARG A 72 18.19 -1.95 -7.74
N ALA A 73 18.48 -1.85 -9.05
CA ALA A 73 18.83 -0.58 -9.67
C ALA A 73 17.68 0.43 -9.60
N ALA A 74 16.45 -0.01 -9.88
CA ALA A 74 15.26 0.84 -9.78
C ALA A 74 15.02 1.31 -8.34
N MET A 75 15.14 0.44 -7.34
CA MET A 75 15.01 0.82 -5.93
C MET A 75 16.06 1.84 -5.50
N ALA A 76 17.31 1.72 -5.98
CA ALA A 76 18.36 2.71 -5.73
C ALA A 76 18.00 4.09 -6.30
N VAL A 77 17.34 4.16 -7.46
CA VAL A 77 16.83 5.42 -8.03
C VAL A 77 15.66 5.97 -7.20
N LEU A 78 14.70 5.11 -6.81
CA LEU A 78 13.53 5.53 -6.04
C LEU A 78 13.89 6.02 -4.63
N LYS A 79 14.96 5.48 -4.03
CA LYS A 79 15.49 5.92 -2.74
C LYS A 79 15.82 7.42 -2.71
N GLU A 80 16.35 7.96 -3.82
CA GLU A 80 16.75 9.37 -3.92
C GLU A 80 15.56 10.35 -3.92
N LEU A 81 14.32 9.85 -3.94
CA LEU A 81 13.10 10.65 -3.87
C LEU A 81 12.60 10.89 -2.44
N ASP A 82 13.32 10.41 -1.42
CA ASP A 82 12.94 10.52 0.01
C ASP A 82 11.54 9.94 0.28
N ILE A 83 11.19 8.82 -0.35
CA ILE A 83 9.92 8.13 -0.11
C ILE A 83 9.90 7.46 1.27
N ASP A 84 8.71 7.35 1.87
CA ASP A 84 8.52 6.76 3.19
C ASP A 84 8.20 5.27 3.11
N MET A 85 7.60 4.83 2.00
CA MET A 85 7.26 3.43 1.75
C MET A 85 7.28 3.09 0.25
N ALA A 86 7.64 1.85 -0.09
CA ALA A 86 7.62 1.33 -1.46
C ALA A 86 7.06 -0.10 -1.53
N THR A 87 6.59 -0.50 -2.72
CA THR A 87 6.13 -1.88 -2.99
C THR A 87 6.93 -2.64 -4.04
N VAL A 88 7.01 -3.95 -3.85
CA VAL A 88 7.43 -4.98 -4.82
C VAL A 88 6.39 -6.11 -4.89
N HIS A 89 6.40 -6.95 -5.91
CA HIS A 89 5.60 -8.19 -5.90
C HIS A 89 6.34 -9.37 -5.26
N ALA A 90 5.72 -10.05 -4.30
CA ALA A 90 6.28 -11.27 -3.69
C ALA A 90 6.48 -12.40 -4.71
N ALA A 91 5.67 -12.41 -5.78
CA ALA A 91 5.76 -13.35 -6.89
C ALA A 91 7.12 -13.32 -7.64
N GLY A 92 7.90 -12.24 -7.51
CA GLY A 92 9.25 -12.17 -8.09
C GLY A 92 10.30 -13.03 -7.37
N GLY A 93 9.93 -13.63 -6.24
CA GLY A 93 10.77 -14.57 -5.50
C GLY A 93 11.78 -13.90 -4.55
N VAL A 94 12.28 -14.70 -3.59
CA VAL A 94 13.11 -14.22 -2.47
C VAL A 94 14.39 -13.51 -2.94
N GLU A 95 15.00 -13.96 -4.03
CA GLU A 95 16.19 -13.33 -4.62
C GLU A 95 15.91 -11.88 -5.06
N MET A 96 14.79 -11.65 -5.76
CA MET A 96 14.37 -10.32 -6.20
C MET A 96 14.03 -9.43 -5.00
N LEU A 97 13.33 -9.97 -4.00
CA LEU A 97 12.96 -9.24 -2.79
C LEU A 97 14.20 -8.77 -2.00
N LYS A 98 15.22 -9.63 -1.87
CA LYS A 98 16.50 -9.25 -1.25
C LYS A 98 17.20 -8.14 -2.03
N ALA A 99 17.23 -8.25 -3.35
CA ALA A 99 17.83 -7.25 -4.21
C ALA A 99 17.10 -5.89 -4.13
N ALA A 100 15.77 -5.91 -3.98
CA ALA A 100 14.98 -4.72 -3.73
C ALA A 100 15.35 -4.03 -2.40
N ARG A 101 15.45 -4.80 -1.31
CA ARG A 101 15.90 -4.30 -0.01
C ARG A 101 17.32 -3.71 -0.08
N GLU A 102 18.23 -4.39 -0.76
CA GLU A 102 19.60 -3.91 -0.97
C GLU A 102 19.62 -2.56 -1.71
N GLY A 103 18.85 -2.43 -2.80
CA GLY A 103 18.78 -1.19 -3.58
C GLY A 103 18.14 -0.02 -2.82
N LEU A 104 17.06 -0.27 -2.09
CA LEU A 104 16.36 0.78 -1.34
C LEU A 104 17.13 1.18 -0.07
N GLY A 105 17.85 0.24 0.53
CA GLY A 105 18.53 0.40 1.80
C GLY A 105 17.56 0.39 3.00
N GLN A 106 18.02 1.02 4.08
CA GLN A 106 17.26 1.22 5.31
C GLN A 106 16.61 2.62 5.30
N GLY A 107 15.53 2.80 6.06
CA GLY A 107 14.78 4.05 6.15
C GLY A 107 13.37 3.88 5.61
N PRO A 108 13.16 3.83 4.28
CA PRO A 108 11.84 3.58 3.71
C PRO A 108 11.33 2.17 4.04
N THR A 109 10.05 2.09 4.37
CA THR A 109 9.37 0.81 4.57
C THR A 109 9.22 0.09 3.23
N LEU A 110 9.69 -1.15 3.12
CA LEU A 110 9.52 -1.98 1.92
C LEU A 110 8.61 -3.16 2.21
N ILE A 111 7.50 -3.22 1.49
CA ILE A 111 6.48 -4.26 1.63
C ILE A 111 6.25 -5.00 0.32
N ALA A 112 5.95 -6.29 0.40
CA ALA A 112 5.66 -7.11 -0.76
C ALA A 112 4.15 -7.29 -0.97
N VAL A 113 3.67 -7.07 -2.18
CA VAL A 113 2.31 -7.45 -2.59
C VAL A 113 2.23 -8.96 -2.68
N THR A 114 1.31 -9.56 -1.93
CA THR A 114 1.05 -11.01 -1.98
C THR A 114 0.16 -11.34 -3.18
N GLN A 115 -1.13 -11.61 -2.96
CA GLN A 115 -2.14 -11.70 -4.00
C GLN A 115 -2.91 -10.38 -4.08
N LEU A 116 -3.18 -9.90 -5.29
CA LEU A 116 -3.98 -8.69 -5.46
C LEU A 116 -5.37 -8.90 -4.87
N THR A 117 -5.93 -7.85 -4.25
CA THR A 117 -7.27 -7.97 -3.63
C THR A 117 -8.37 -8.29 -4.64
N SER A 118 -8.12 -8.04 -5.93
CA SER A 118 -8.99 -8.34 -7.08
C SER A 118 -8.93 -9.80 -7.57
N THR A 119 -7.85 -10.53 -7.26
CA THR A 119 -7.64 -11.94 -7.69
C THR A 119 -8.45 -12.88 -6.80
N SER A 120 -9.34 -13.69 -7.40
CA SER A 120 -10.00 -14.80 -6.70
C SER A 120 -9.12 -16.06 -6.69
N GLU A 121 -9.44 -17.03 -5.83
CA GLU A 121 -8.76 -18.33 -5.81
C GLU A 121 -8.87 -19.06 -7.15
N ASP A 122 -10.05 -19.01 -7.80
CA ASP A 122 -10.24 -19.62 -9.12
C ASP A 122 -9.35 -18.98 -10.20
N GLN A 123 -9.24 -17.65 -10.23
CA GLN A 123 -8.34 -16.92 -11.14
C GLN A 123 -6.88 -17.25 -10.84
N MET A 124 -6.50 -17.34 -9.56
CA MET A 124 -5.14 -17.71 -9.16
C MET A 124 -4.78 -19.13 -9.65
N ARG A 125 -5.69 -20.10 -9.50
CA ARG A 125 -5.48 -21.47 -9.99
C ARG A 125 -5.46 -21.56 -11.51
N GLY A 126 -6.42 -20.91 -12.18
CA GLY A 126 -6.59 -20.97 -13.63
C GLY A 126 -5.55 -20.16 -14.41
N ASP A 127 -5.35 -18.90 -14.02
CA ASP A 127 -4.54 -17.94 -14.79
C ASP A 127 -3.06 -17.93 -14.37
N GLN A 128 -2.77 -18.21 -13.10
CA GLN A 128 -1.38 -18.18 -12.56
C GLN A 128 -0.80 -19.58 -12.31
N ASN A 129 -1.61 -20.63 -12.48
CA ASN A 129 -1.21 -22.02 -12.21
C ASN A 129 -0.68 -22.25 -10.79
N ILE A 130 -1.27 -21.59 -9.78
CA ILE A 130 -0.95 -21.80 -8.36
C ILE A 130 -2.06 -22.65 -7.74
N GLN A 131 -1.79 -23.92 -7.46
CA GLN A 131 -2.84 -24.90 -7.11
C GLN A 131 -3.23 -24.92 -5.61
N THR A 132 -2.51 -24.21 -4.76
CA THR A 132 -2.85 -24.07 -3.33
C THR A 132 -4.13 -23.25 -3.15
N SER A 133 -4.65 -23.16 -1.93
CA SER A 133 -5.64 -22.12 -1.60
C SER A 133 -5.03 -20.72 -1.71
N LEU A 134 -5.88 -19.70 -1.86
CA LEU A 134 -5.45 -18.31 -1.89
C LEU A 134 -4.77 -17.91 -0.58
N LEU A 135 -5.31 -18.37 0.56
CA LEU A 135 -4.69 -18.11 1.86
C LEU A 135 -3.31 -18.74 1.95
N GLU A 136 -3.14 -20.00 1.54
CA GLU A 136 -1.81 -20.65 1.54
C GLU A 136 -0.81 -19.90 0.65
N SER A 137 -1.24 -19.42 -0.52
CA SER A 137 -0.39 -18.59 -1.40
C SER A 137 0.03 -17.29 -0.71
N VAL A 138 -0.92 -16.58 -0.09
CA VAL A 138 -0.64 -15.35 0.67
C VAL A 138 0.34 -15.62 1.81
N LEU A 139 0.11 -16.66 2.61
CA LEU A 139 1.00 -17.02 3.72
C LEU A 139 2.40 -17.43 3.24
N HIS A 140 2.49 -18.14 2.12
CA HIS A 140 3.77 -18.51 1.51
C HIS A 140 4.55 -17.28 1.07
N TYR A 141 3.90 -16.34 0.38
CA TYR A 141 4.49 -15.07 -0.03
C TYR A 141 4.91 -14.20 1.16
N SER A 142 4.11 -14.12 2.22
CA SER A 142 4.47 -13.40 3.44
C SER A 142 5.72 -13.97 4.12
N LYS A 143 5.85 -15.31 4.19
CA LYS A 143 7.08 -15.96 4.67
C LYS A 143 8.27 -15.67 3.77
N GLY A 144 8.08 -15.64 2.45
CA GLY A 144 9.10 -15.25 1.48
C GLY A 144 9.61 -13.82 1.70
N ALA A 145 8.70 -12.86 1.90
CA ALA A 145 9.03 -11.48 2.20
C ALA A 145 9.78 -11.33 3.55
N ALA A 146 9.33 -12.02 4.60
CA ALA A 146 10.02 -12.05 5.88
C ALA A 146 11.45 -12.66 5.76
N LYS A 147 11.60 -13.76 5.00
CA LYS A 147 12.91 -14.38 4.70
C LYS A 147 13.84 -13.44 3.93
N ALA A 148 13.28 -12.55 3.10
CA ALA A 148 14.00 -11.53 2.36
C ALA A 148 14.28 -10.25 3.19
N GLN A 149 13.90 -10.21 4.46
CA GLN A 149 14.05 -9.04 5.34
C GLN A 149 13.33 -7.79 4.81
N LEU A 150 12.16 -7.99 4.20
CA LEU A 150 11.21 -6.90 3.99
C LEU A 150 10.45 -6.62 5.29
N ASP A 151 9.88 -5.43 5.40
CA ASP A 151 9.21 -4.97 6.62
C ASP A 151 7.80 -5.55 6.75
N GLY A 152 7.21 -6.02 5.64
CA GLY A 152 5.84 -6.48 5.63
C GLY A 152 5.29 -6.84 4.26
N VAL A 153 3.96 -6.83 4.18
CA VAL A 153 3.18 -7.15 2.98
C VAL A 153 1.98 -6.23 2.76
N VAL A 154 1.57 -6.14 1.50
CA VAL A 154 0.22 -5.70 1.12
C VAL A 154 -0.66 -6.93 1.03
N CYS A 155 -1.77 -6.95 1.77
CA CYS A 155 -2.71 -8.08 1.82
C CYS A 155 -4.16 -7.62 2.02
N SER A 156 -5.14 -8.52 1.88
CA SER A 156 -6.49 -8.23 2.35
C SER A 156 -6.53 -8.15 3.88
N ALA A 157 -7.44 -7.33 4.41
CA ALA A 157 -7.69 -7.30 5.85
C ALA A 157 -8.09 -8.68 6.42
N GLN A 158 -8.72 -9.54 5.62
CA GLN A 158 -9.12 -10.89 6.01
C GLN A 158 -7.95 -11.86 6.25
N GLU A 159 -6.76 -11.54 5.73
CA GLU A 159 -5.57 -12.40 5.83
C GLU A 159 -4.64 -12.00 6.99
N VAL A 160 -4.90 -10.86 7.65
CA VAL A 160 -3.96 -10.23 8.59
C VAL A 160 -3.61 -11.15 9.76
N GLU A 161 -4.61 -11.72 10.45
CA GLU A 161 -4.36 -12.59 11.62
C GLU A 161 -3.50 -13.80 11.24
N ALA A 162 -3.82 -14.44 10.12
CA ALA A 162 -3.08 -15.60 9.63
C ALA A 162 -1.64 -15.23 9.23
N ILE A 163 -1.43 -14.07 8.61
CA ILE A 163 -0.08 -13.56 8.28
C ILE A 163 0.72 -13.31 9.56
N LYS A 164 0.14 -12.59 10.53
CA LYS A 164 0.79 -12.26 11.81
C LYS A 164 1.17 -13.52 12.59
N ALA A 165 0.39 -14.59 12.49
CA ALA A 165 0.68 -15.85 13.15
C ALA A 165 1.89 -16.61 12.58
N VAL A 166 2.30 -16.33 11.34
CA VAL A 166 3.38 -17.07 10.64
C VAL A 166 4.59 -16.20 10.28
N THR A 167 4.59 -14.93 10.69
CA THR A 167 5.65 -13.97 10.42
C THR A 167 6.19 -13.37 11.73
N PRO A 168 7.39 -12.76 11.73
CA PRO A 168 7.96 -12.17 12.94
C PRO A 168 7.07 -11.09 13.56
N THR A 169 7.17 -10.91 14.88
CA THR A 169 6.52 -9.78 15.56
C THR A 169 6.98 -8.45 14.93
N GLY A 170 6.02 -7.58 14.63
CA GLY A 170 6.28 -6.31 13.95
C GLY A 170 6.24 -6.38 12.42
N PHE A 171 6.04 -7.56 11.82
CA PHE A 171 5.87 -7.69 10.36
C PHE A 171 4.60 -6.95 9.90
N THR A 172 4.77 -5.93 9.06
CA THR A 172 3.74 -4.97 8.69
C THR A 172 2.69 -5.59 7.76
N CYS A 173 1.41 -5.35 8.04
CA CYS A 173 0.29 -5.64 7.14
C CYS A 173 -0.35 -4.32 6.71
N LEU A 174 -0.11 -3.91 5.47
CA LEU A 174 -0.83 -2.80 4.84
C LEU A 174 -2.05 -3.33 4.10
N THR A 175 -3.23 -2.83 4.46
CA THR A 175 -4.50 -3.34 3.93
C THR A 175 -5.24 -2.30 3.10
N PRO A 176 -5.30 -2.44 1.76
CA PRO A 176 -6.21 -1.67 0.91
C PRO A 176 -7.64 -2.21 1.01
N GLY A 177 -8.56 -1.67 0.20
CA GLY A 177 -9.95 -2.15 0.16
C GLY A 177 -10.81 -1.67 1.33
N ILE A 178 -10.38 -0.63 2.05
CA ILE A 178 -11.15 -0.10 3.19
C ILE A 178 -12.36 0.69 2.71
N ARG A 179 -13.50 0.44 3.36
CA ARG A 179 -14.81 1.06 3.07
C ARG A 179 -15.52 1.41 4.36
N PRO A 180 -15.69 2.70 4.69
CA PRO A 180 -16.53 3.12 5.80
C PRO A 180 -17.98 2.66 5.59
N LYS A 181 -18.73 2.53 6.69
CA LYS A 181 -20.14 2.14 6.61
C LYS A 181 -20.90 3.13 5.71
N GLY A 182 -21.71 2.59 4.79
CA GLY A 182 -22.51 3.39 3.85
C GLY A 182 -21.76 3.87 2.59
N SER A 183 -20.45 3.60 2.46
CA SER A 183 -19.71 3.92 1.22
C SER A 183 -19.96 2.88 0.11
N ASN A 184 -19.85 3.29 -1.16
CA ASN A 184 -19.96 2.39 -2.30
C ASN A 184 -18.76 1.41 -2.35
N ILE A 185 -19.04 0.13 -2.58
CA ILE A 185 -18.04 -0.94 -2.60
C ILE A 185 -17.20 -0.88 -3.89
N GLY A 186 -17.80 -0.54 -5.03
CA GLY A 186 -17.13 -0.52 -6.34
C GLY A 186 -16.65 -1.92 -6.77
N ASP A 187 -15.44 -1.99 -7.33
CA ASP A 187 -14.76 -3.21 -7.82
C ASP A 187 -14.03 -4.02 -6.73
N GLN A 188 -14.07 -3.59 -5.46
CA GLN A 188 -13.38 -4.29 -4.37
C GLN A 188 -14.20 -5.47 -3.84
N LYS A 189 -13.62 -6.69 -3.90
CA LYS A 189 -14.30 -7.93 -3.46
C LYS A 189 -14.18 -8.22 -1.96
N ARG A 190 -13.10 -7.78 -1.31
CA ARG A 190 -12.78 -8.07 0.11
C ARG A 190 -12.63 -6.78 0.90
N VAL A 191 -13.77 -6.16 1.27
CA VAL A 191 -13.81 -4.86 1.97
C VAL A 191 -13.95 -5.00 3.47
N MET A 192 -13.46 -4.00 4.20
CA MET A 192 -13.53 -3.92 5.66
C MET A 192 -13.65 -2.44 6.09
N THR A 193 -14.31 -2.15 7.21
CA THR A 193 -14.35 -0.78 7.75
C THR A 193 -13.01 -0.41 8.41
N PRO A 194 -12.67 0.89 8.56
CA PRO A 194 -11.44 1.30 9.24
C PRO A 194 -11.33 0.72 10.67
N ASN A 195 -12.42 0.78 11.45
CA ASN A 195 -12.42 0.23 12.81
C ASN A 195 -12.21 -1.30 12.84
N GLN A 196 -12.81 -2.03 11.89
CA GLN A 196 -12.60 -3.48 11.78
C GLN A 196 -11.13 -3.79 11.42
N ALA A 197 -10.55 -3.06 10.46
CA ALA A 197 -9.14 -3.19 10.09
C ALA A 197 -8.21 -2.91 11.29
N ARG A 198 -8.60 -1.97 12.17
CA ARG A 198 -7.83 -1.68 13.39
C ARG A 198 -7.82 -2.88 14.32
N ARG A 199 -9.00 -3.46 14.57
CA ARG A 199 -9.19 -4.58 15.50
C ARG A 199 -8.49 -5.86 15.04
N ILE A 200 -8.49 -6.13 13.73
CA ILE A 200 -7.83 -7.32 13.18
C ILE A 200 -6.30 -7.20 13.14
N GLY A 201 -5.76 -6.00 13.42
CA GLY A 201 -4.32 -5.80 13.55
C GLY A 201 -3.61 -5.37 12.26
N SER A 202 -4.32 -4.81 11.26
CA SER A 202 -3.67 -4.10 10.15
C SER A 202 -2.76 -3.02 10.72
N ASP A 203 -1.62 -2.70 10.11
CA ASP A 203 -0.72 -1.62 10.59
C ASP A 203 -0.92 -0.33 9.80
N TYR A 204 -1.31 -0.45 8.53
CA TYR A 204 -1.67 0.67 7.66
C TYR A 204 -2.96 0.33 6.91
N ILE A 205 -3.75 1.37 6.62
CA ILE A 205 -4.89 1.27 5.72
C ILE A 205 -4.71 2.19 4.52
N VAL A 206 -5.09 1.72 3.33
CA VAL A 206 -5.16 2.55 2.12
C VAL A 206 -6.61 2.82 1.76
N VAL A 207 -6.95 4.09 1.61
CA VAL A 207 -8.31 4.56 1.31
C VAL A 207 -8.25 5.51 0.12
N GLY A 208 -8.94 5.15 -0.97
CA GLY A 208 -9.05 5.99 -2.18
C GLY A 208 -10.40 6.70 -2.26
N ARG A 209 -11.25 6.19 -3.15
CA ARG A 209 -12.59 6.74 -3.47
C ARG A 209 -13.45 7.18 -2.28
N PRO A 210 -13.50 6.49 -1.13
CA PRO A 210 -14.26 6.99 0.02
C PRO A 210 -13.83 8.38 0.52
N ILE A 211 -12.60 8.79 0.24
CA ILE A 211 -12.09 10.14 0.51
C ILE A 211 -12.14 10.98 -0.77
N THR A 212 -11.51 10.51 -1.86
CA THR A 212 -11.30 11.33 -3.06
C THR A 212 -12.58 11.65 -3.85
N GLN A 213 -13.64 10.85 -3.69
CA GLN A 213 -14.94 11.06 -4.34
C GLN A 213 -16.04 11.45 -3.35
N ALA A 214 -15.69 11.77 -2.10
CA ALA A 214 -16.66 12.29 -1.13
C ALA A 214 -17.08 13.71 -1.52
N LYS A 215 -18.32 14.09 -1.14
CA LYS A 215 -18.80 15.48 -1.30
C LYS A 215 -17.93 16.48 -0.51
N ASP A 216 -17.40 16.05 0.62
CA ASP A 216 -16.45 16.78 1.45
C ASP A 216 -15.29 15.83 1.79
N PRO A 217 -14.19 15.85 1.01
CA PRO A 217 -13.04 14.97 1.23
C PRO A 217 -12.36 15.15 2.59
N VAL A 218 -12.34 16.37 3.13
CA VAL A 218 -11.70 16.66 4.42
C VAL A 218 -12.52 16.04 5.54
N ALA A 219 -13.83 16.26 5.55
CA ALA A 219 -14.71 15.64 6.54
C ALA A 219 -14.68 14.11 6.45
N ALA A 220 -14.66 13.55 5.24
CA ALA A 220 -14.53 12.11 5.03
C ALA A 220 -13.20 11.56 5.57
N TYR A 221 -12.07 12.21 5.28
CA TYR A 221 -10.77 11.83 5.83
C TYR A 221 -10.77 11.87 7.36
N GLN A 222 -11.26 12.95 7.98
CA GLN A 222 -11.26 13.08 9.44
C GLN A 222 -12.14 12.01 10.11
N ALA A 223 -13.31 11.68 9.54
CA ALA A 223 -14.16 10.62 10.06
C ALA A 223 -13.46 9.24 9.98
N ILE A 224 -12.78 8.95 8.87
CA ILE A 224 -12.04 7.70 8.68
C ILE A 224 -10.82 7.63 9.59
N LYS A 225 -10.09 8.74 9.73
CA LYS A 225 -8.96 8.88 10.65
C LYS A 225 -9.40 8.61 12.09
N ALA A 226 -10.53 9.17 12.52
CA ALA A 226 -11.09 8.90 13.84
C ALA A 226 -11.45 7.41 14.03
N GLU A 227 -12.14 6.77 13.07
CA GLU A 227 -12.46 5.34 13.16
C GLU A 227 -11.19 4.45 13.22
N TRP A 228 -10.13 4.85 12.52
CA TRP A 228 -8.86 4.13 12.43
C TRP A 228 -7.96 4.33 13.65
N ALA A 229 -7.94 5.54 14.22
CA ALA A 229 -7.23 5.86 15.46
C ALA A 229 -7.88 5.16 16.67
N GLY A 230 -9.18 4.86 16.59
CA GLY A 230 -9.95 4.15 17.62
C GLY A 230 -10.34 5.06 18.78
#